data_AF-A0A9R0IM55-F1
#
_entry.id   AF-A0A9R0IM55-F1
#
_cell.length_a   1.000
_cell.length_b   1.000
_cell.length_c   1.000
_cell.angle_alpha   90.00
_cell.angle_beta   90.00
_cell.angle_gamma   90.00
#
_symmetry.space_group_name_H-M   'P 1'
#
loop_
_entity.id
_entity.type
_entity.pdbx_description
1 polymer ?
#
loop_
_entity_poly.entity_id
_entity_poly.type
_entity_poly.pdbx_seq_one_letter_code
_entity_poly.pdbx_strand_id
1 'polypeptide(L)'
;MVFTALKDRLWKEMKGWKEKLLSRAGKEILIKSVIHAIPTYLMAVYRLPVSVIHDIQAMTAKFWWGNTDSKHKMHWINWGSLCTPKCLGGMGFRDIGIFNSALLGRQAWRLLKSPTSLLARVMSTKYYKNAEFLDSYLGTTSIFSWSSIWSSKSLIMDGTLWRIDNGSKFRIWEDSWVANDDGMYVTTPRIHGLSLVCDLLEGGEWSYNLLVQNFNDRYVTAILGIPLSGNPQEDN
;
A
#
# COMPACT_ATOMS: atom_id res chain seq x y z
N MET A 1 -18.09 14.28 -11.74
CA MET A 1 -17.70 15.70 -11.67
C MET A 1 -16.25 15.89 -11.19
N VAL A 2 -15.81 15.30 -10.06
CA VAL A 2 -14.41 15.48 -9.58
C VAL A 2 -13.38 14.83 -10.50
N PHE A 3 -13.57 13.57 -10.90
CA PHE A 3 -12.61 12.88 -11.78
C PHE A 3 -12.61 13.41 -13.22
N THR A 4 -13.74 13.95 -13.68
CA THR A 4 -13.81 14.63 -14.99
C THR A 4 -12.98 15.91 -14.96
N ALA A 5 -13.13 16.74 -13.91
CA ALA A 5 -12.31 17.93 -13.73
C ALA A 5 -10.81 17.62 -13.62
N LEU A 6 -10.43 16.49 -13.00
CA LEU A 6 -9.04 16.01 -12.98
C LEU A 6 -8.53 15.71 -14.40
N LYS A 7 -9.31 14.95 -15.19
CA LYS A 7 -8.96 14.65 -16.59
C LYS A 7 -8.83 15.93 -17.42
N ASP A 8 -9.78 16.86 -17.28
CA ASP A 8 -9.78 18.12 -18.02
C ASP A 8 -8.57 18.99 -17.68
N ARG A 9 -8.18 19.04 -16.40
CA ARG A 9 -6.98 19.75 -15.97
C ARG A 9 -5.71 19.16 -16.58
N LEU A 10 -5.55 17.83 -16.52
CA LEU A 10 -4.41 17.14 -17.13
C LEU A 10 -4.38 17.35 -18.65
N TRP A 11 -5.54 17.29 -19.29
CA TRP A 11 -5.68 17.51 -20.73
C TRP A 11 -5.30 18.93 -21.15
N LYS A 12 -5.71 19.94 -20.36
CA LYS A 12 -5.37 21.35 -20.58
C LYS A 12 -3.85 21.58 -20.56
N GLU A 13 -3.15 21.00 -19.57
CA GLU A 13 -1.68 21.08 -19.50
C GLU A 13 -1.02 20.43 -20.71
N MET A 14 -1.43 19.20 -21.07
CA MET A 14 -0.87 18.49 -22.22
C MET A 14 -1.10 19.23 -23.55
N LYS A 15 -2.27 19.87 -23.72
CA LYS A 15 -2.55 20.71 -24.90
C LYS A 15 -1.64 21.94 -24.94
N GLY A 16 -1.53 22.70 -23.85
CA GLY A 16 -0.68 23.89 -23.80
C GLY A 16 0.81 23.59 -24.01
N TRP A 17 1.26 22.36 -23.74
CA TRP A 17 2.63 21.94 -24.00
C TRP A 17 2.88 21.45 -25.42
N LYS A 18 1.86 20.89 -26.09
CA LYS A 18 1.99 20.48 -27.50
C LYS A 18 2.32 21.66 -28.42
N GLU A 19 1.83 22.84 -28.08
CA GLU A 19 2.08 24.08 -28.83
C GLU A 19 3.55 24.54 -28.75
N LYS A 20 4.33 24.07 -27.77
CA LYS A 20 5.67 24.58 -27.45
C LYS A 20 6.86 23.80 -28.03
N LEU A 21 6.66 22.95 -29.06
CA LEU A 21 7.70 22.14 -29.71
C LEU A 21 8.76 21.56 -28.74
N LEU A 22 8.32 20.64 -27.88
CA LEU A 22 9.17 20.08 -26.82
C LEU A 22 10.11 18.97 -27.30
N SER A 23 11.33 18.96 -26.77
CA SER A 23 12.24 17.82 -26.88
C SER A 23 11.72 16.60 -26.13
N ARG A 24 12.20 15.39 -26.47
CA ARG A 24 11.81 14.14 -25.76
C ARG A 24 12.16 14.21 -24.27
N ALA A 25 13.32 14.75 -23.93
CA ALA A 25 13.73 14.95 -22.54
C ALA A 25 12.81 15.94 -21.82
N GLY A 26 12.42 17.04 -22.47
CA GLY A 26 11.48 18.01 -21.91
C GLY A 26 10.11 17.38 -21.58
N LYS A 27 9.59 16.52 -22.46
CA LYS A 27 8.35 15.78 -22.20
C LYS A 27 8.47 14.82 -21.01
N GLU A 28 9.61 14.14 -20.86
CA GLU A 28 9.81 13.20 -19.76
C GLU A 28 9.72 13.94 -18.42
N ILE A 29 10.38 15.10 -18.35
CA ILE A 29 10.38 15.96 -17.16
C ILE A 29 8.96 16.42 -16.84
N LEU A 30 8.22 16.96 -17.82
CA LEU A 30 6.87 17.48 -17.62
C LEU A 30 5.87 16.39 -17.17
N ILE A 31 5.97 15.19 -17.74
CA ILE A 31 5.15 14.05 -17.31
C ILE A 31 5.43 13.74 -15.82
N LYS A 32 6.71 13.67 -15.45
CA LYS A 32 7.11 13.30 -14.09
C LYS A 32 6.79 14.38 -13.06
N SER A 33 7.02 15.65 -13.39
CA SER A 33 6.89 16.76 -12.44
C SER A 33 5.47 17.30 -12.34
N VAL A 34 4.70 17.29 -13.43
CA VAL A 34 3.37 17.91 -13.46
C VAL A 34 2.26 16.88 -13.59
N ILE A 35 2.29 16.00 -14.60
CA ILE A 35 1.19 15.04 -14.85
C ILE A 35 1.02 14.07 -13.66
N HIS A 36 2.12 13.57 -13.08
CA HIS A 36 2.04 12.73 -11.90
C HIS A 36 1.72 13.51 -10.62
N ALA A 37 2.07 14.79 -10.53
CA ALA A 37 1.86 15.59 -9.32
C ALA A 37 0.40 16.04 -9.16
N ILE A 38 -0.25 16.50 -10.23
CA ILE A 38 -1.64 16.99 -10.22
C ILE A 38 -2.63 16.02 -9.54
N PRO A 39 -2.68 14.72 -9.85
CA PRO A 39 -3.63 13.80 -9.23
C PRO A 39 -3.25 13.42 -7.79
N THR A 40 -2.05 13.73 -7.31
CA THR A 40 -1.51 13.20 -6.03
C THR A 40 -2.41 13.53 -4.84
N TYR A 41 -2.96 14.75 -4.79
CA TYR A 41 -3.88 15.15 -3.71
C TYR A 41 -5.17 14.32 -3.71
N LEU A 42 -5.80 14.15 -4.88
CA LEU A 42 -7.02 13.35 -5.00
C LEU A 42 -6.75 11.86 -4.74
N MET A 43 -5.64 11.33 -5.26
CA MET A 43 -5.24 9.94 -5.04
C MET A 43 -4.91 9.62 -3.58
N ALA A 44 -4.57 10.62 -2.76
CA ALA A 44 -4.35 10.40 -1.34
C ALA A 44 -5.66 10.15 -0.56
N VAL A 45 -6.81 10.57 -1.09
CA VAL A 45 -8.11 10.48 -0.39
C VAL A 45 -9.07 9.53 -1.10
N TYR A 46 -8.92 9.39 -2.41
CA TYR A 46 -9.86 8.70 -3.29
C TYR A 46 -9.17 7.61 -4.10
N ARG A 47 -9.83 6.46 -4.20
CA ARG A 47 -9.49 5.42 -5.15
C ARG A 47 -10.02 5.82 -6.51
N LEU A 48 -9.13 6.03 -7.47
CA LEU A 48 -9.50 6.36 -8.83
C LEU A 48 -10.15 5.13 -9.50
N PRO A 49 -11.28 5.31 -10.21
CA PRO A 49 -11.83 4.25 -11.05
C PRO A 49 -10.81 3.82 -12.10
N VAL A 50 -10.77 2.52 -12.40
CA VAL A 50 -9.84 1.93 -13.39
C VAL A 50 -9.99 2.61 -14.76
N SER A 51 -11.22 2.95 -15.16
CA SER A 51 -11.49 3.69 -16.39
C SER A 51 -10.79 5.06 -16.44
N VAL A 52 -10.80 5.81 -15.34
CA VAL A 52 -10.12 7.11 -15.23
C VAL A 52 -8.60 6.95 -15.30
N ILE A 53 -8.06 5.90 -14.67
CA ILE A 53 -6.63 5.59 -14.72
C ILE A 53 -6.23 5.29 -16.17
N HIS A 54 -6.96 4.41 -16.86
CA HIS A 54 -6.71 4.08 -18.26
C HIS A 54 -6.81 5.30 -19.18
N ASP A 55 -7.81 6.17 -18.97
CA ASP A 55 -7.93 7.43 -19.71
C ASP A 55 -6.69 8.31 -19.53
N ILE A 56 -6.21 8.48 -18.29
CA ILE A 56 -5.03 9.30 -18.00
C ILE A 56 -3.76 8.68 -18.61
N GLN A 57 -3.59 7.36 -18.49
CA GLN A 57 -2.47 6.65 -19.12
C GLN A 57 -2.51 6.80 -20.65
N ALA A 58 -3.69 6.67 -21.27
CA ALA A 58 -3.86 6.85 -22.71
C ALA A 58 -3.55 8.29 -23.15
N MET A 59 -3.99 9.30 -22.40
CA MET A 59 -3.66 10.71 -22.66
C MET A 59 -2.15 10.96 -22.55
N THR A 60 -1.52 10.43 -21.50
CA THR A 60 -0.07 10.59 -21.26
C THR A 60 0.75 9.88 -22.33
N ALA A 61 0.34 8.67 -22.75
CA ALA A 61 0.97 7.95 -23.84
C ALA A 61 0.84 8.70 -25.17
N LYS A 62 -0.33 9.24 -25.49
CA LYS A 62 -0.54 10.07 -26.68
C LYS A 62 0.34 11.32 -26.67
N PHE A 63 0.53 11.95 -25.52
CA PHE A 63 1.42 13.10 -25.36
C PHE A 63 2.91 12.71 -25.51
N TRP A 64 3.31 11.59 -24.92
CA TRP A 64 4.68 11.08 -24.99
C TRP A 64 5.11 10.76 -26.44
N TRP A 65 4.29 9.99 -27.15
CA TRP A 65 4.59 9.56 -28.52
C TRP A 65 4.24 10.61 -29.58
N GLY A 66 3.22 11.45 -29.35
CA GLY A 66 2.77 12.48 -30.28
C GLY A 66 3.61 13.76 -30.23
N ASN A 67 3.85 14.41 -31.38
CA ASN A 67 4.63 15.66 -31.45
C ASN A 67 3.91 16.80 -32.17
N THR A 68 2.81 16.52 -32.89
CA THR A 68 2.11 17.48 -33.76
C THR A 68 0.68 16.96 -33.98
N ASP A 69 -0.29 17.86 -34.12
CA ASP A 69 -1.72 17.55 -34.02
C ASP A 69 -2.32 16.64 -35.10
N SER A 70 -1.59 16.31 -36.18
CA SER A 70 -2.19 15.62 -37.34
C SER A 70 -1.73 14.18 -37.63
N LYS A 71 -0.75 13.62 -36.90
CA LYS A 71 -0.30 12.25 -37.18
C LYS A 71 -0.33 11.37 -35.92
N HIS A 72 -1.21 10.36 -35.94
CA HIS A 72 -1.15 9.23 -35.02
C HIS A 72 0.24 8.59 -35.13
N LYS A 73 1.06 8.72 -34.08
CA LYS A 73 2.36 8.06 -34.01
C LYS A 73 2.19 6.69 -33.38
N MET A 74 2.86 5.71 -33.96
CA MET A 74 2.87 4.34 -33.47
C MET A 74 3.46 4.30 -32.06
N HIS A 75 2.78 3.60 -31.15
CA HIS A 75 3.28 3.31 -29.82
C HIS A 75 4.30 2.17 -29.95
N TRP A 76 5.60 2.49 -29.92
CA TRP A 76 6.66 1.49 -30.08
C TRP A 76 6.81 0.57 -28.87
N ILE A 77 6.47 1.08 -27.68
CA ILE A 77 6.57 0.37 -26.42
C ILE A 77 5.26 0.57 -25.67
N ASN A 78 4.77 -0.49 -25.03
CA ASN A 78 3.58 -0.42 -24.19
C ASN A 78 3.81 0.55 -23.01
N TRP A 79 2.73 1.13 -22.46
CA TRP A 79 2.87 2.11 -21.39
C TRP A 79 3.42 1.50 -20.09
N GLY A 80 3.07 0.25 -19.77
CA GLY A 80 3.55 -0.45 -18.57
C GLY A 80 5.08 -0.62 -18.53
N SER A 81 5.70 -0.92 -19.66
CA SER A 81 7.15 -1.02 -19.84
C SER A 81 7.84 0.34 -19.75
N LEU A 82 7.14 1.46 -20.02
CA LEU A 82 7.68 2.79 -19.73
C LEU A 82 7.59 3.13 -18.24
N CYS A 83 6.62 2.56 -17.52
CA CYS A 83 6.49 2.70 -16.07
C CYS A 83 7.51 1.89 -15.26
N THR A 84 8.25 0.96 -15.88
CA THR A 84 9.28 0.22 -15.13
C THR A 84 10.42 1.16 -14.69
N PRO A 85 11.07 0.90 -13.55
CA PRO A 85 12.21 1.67 -13.08
C PRO A 85 13.36 1.72 -14.12
N LYS A 86 14.13 2.81 -14.11
CA LYS A 86 15.27 2.98 -15.04
C LYS A 86 16.33 1.89 -14.88
N CYS A 87 16.58 1.42 -13.66
CA CYS A 87 17.50 0.30 -13.39
C CYS A 87 17.04 -1.04 -14.00
N LEU A 88 15.75 -1.16 -14.34
CA LEU A 88 15.15 -2.34 -14.98
C LEU A 88 14.86 -2.10 -16.47
N GLY A 89 15.50 -1.10 -17.09
CA GLY A 89 15.37 -0.81 -18.52
C GLY A 89 14.14 0.01 -18.91
N GLY A 90 13.37 0.53 -17.94
CA GLY A 90 12.23 1.40 -18.18
C GLY A 90 12.54 2.89 -18.20
N MET A 91 11.49 3.71 -18.32
CA MET A 91 11.63 5.17 -18.30
C MET A 91 11.45 5.76 -16.89
N GLY A 92 10.96 4.96 -15.93
CA GLY A 92 10.64 5.40 -14.58
C GLY A 92 9.43 6.33 -14.52
N PHE A 93 8.46 6.18 -15.44
CA PHE A 93 7.13 6.77 -15.22
C PHE A 93 6.41 6.05 -14.08
N ARG A 94 5.45 6.70 -13.43
CA ARG A 94 4.71 6.08 -12.32
C ARG A 94 3.45 5.46 -12.87
N ASP A 95 3.21 4.19 -12.53
CA ASP A 95 1.88 3.63 -12.70
C ASP A 95 0.93 4.32 -11.72
N ILE A 96 -0.08 5.01 -12.27
CA ILE A 96 -1.03 5.81 -11.49
C ILE A 96 -1.89 4.92 -10.59
N GLY A 97 -2.24 3.71 -11.03
CA GLY A 97 -3.03 2.77 -10.23
C GLY A 97 -2.24 2.28 -9.02
N ILE A 98 -1.01 1.81 -9.24
CA ILE A 98 -0.13 1.37 -8.15
C ILE A 98 0.17 2.53 -7.20
N PHE A 99 0.46 3.71 -7.74
CA PHE A 99 0.75 4.90 -6.94
C PHE A 99 -0.47 5.37 -6.13
N ASN A 100 -1.69 5.26 -6.68
CA ASN A 100 -2.92 5.55 -5.93
C ASN A 100 -3.11 4.59 -4.76
N SER A 101 -2.96 3.27 -4.99
CA SER A 101 -3.03 2.27 -3.92
C SER A 101 -1.99 2.52 -2.83
N ALA A 102 -0.75 2.87 -3.21
CA ALA A 102 0.31 3.21 -2.27
C ALA A 102 -0.01 4.48 -1.45
N LEU A 103 -0.59 5.52 -2.07
CA LEU A 103 -0.99 6.73 -1.35
C LEU A 103 -2.14 6.50 -0.38
N LEU A 104 -3.10 5.65 -0.74
CA LEU A 104 -4.18 5.24 0.15
C LEU A 104 -3.64 4.39 1.31
N GLY A 105 -2.75 3.44 1.02
CA GLY A 105 -2.04 2.65 2.03
C GLY A 105 -1.27 3.53 3.00
N ARG A 106 -0.62 4.60 2.52
CA ARG A 106 0.02 5.59 3.40
C ARG A 106 -0.97 6.28 4.35
N GLN A 107 -2.19 6.59 3.90
CA GLN A 107 -3.20 7.17 4.81
C GLN A 107 -3.72 6.15 5.81
N ALA A 108 -4.00 4.93 5.37
CA ALA A 108 -4.43 3.87 6.27
C ALA A 108 -3.35 3.53 7.31
N TRP A 109 -2.06 3.54 6.93
CA TRP A 109 -0.94 3.40 7.87
C TRP A 109 -0.88 4.53 8.90
N ARG A 110 -1.19 5.77 8.50
CA ARG A 110 -1.29 6.90 9.43
C ARG A 110 -2.43 6.74 10.43
N LEU A 111 -3.55 6.12 10.04
CA LEU A 111 -4.64 5.81 10.96
C LEU A 111 -4.21 4.82 12.04
N LEU A 112 -3.32 3.88 11.69
CA LEU A 112 -2.75 2.91 12.63
C LEU A 112 -1.71 3.53 13.55
N LYS A 113 -0.69 4.20 12.99
CA LYS A 113 0.45 4.72 13.77
C LYS A 113 0.17 6.04 14.51
N SER A 114 -0.92 6.74 14.20
CA SER A 114 -1.22 8.03 14.83
C SER A 114 -2.70 8.15 15.23
N PRO A 115 -3.15 7.34 16.21
CA PRO A 115 -4.56 7.29 16.63
C PRO A 115 -5.05 8.59 17.25
N THR A 116 -4.13 9.42 17.78
CA THR A 116 -4.43 10.73 18.39
C THR A 116 -4.67 11.84 17.37
N SER A 117 -4.34 11.62 16.09
CA SER A 117 -4.57 12.62 15.04
C SER A 117 -6.06 12.94 14.88
N LEU A 118 -6.39 14.18 14.51
CA LEU A 118 -7.78 14.59 14.31
C LEU A 118 -8.51 13.67 13.33
N LEU A 119 -7.85 13.33 12.22
CA LEU A 119 -8.38 12.41 11.22
C LEU A 119 -8.67 11.03 11.82
N ALA A 120 -7.73 10.45 12.56
CA ALA A 120 -7.90 9.15 13.18
C ALA A 120 -9.05 9.15 14.19
N ARG A 121 -9.17 10.19 15.03
CA ARG A 121 -10.27 10.35 15.99
C ARG A 121 -11.63 10.47 15.32
N VAL A 122 -11.74 11.23 14.24
CA VAL A 122 -12.99 11.37 13.48
C VAL A 122 -13.35 10.06 12.76
N MET A 123 -12.37 9.37 12.19
CA MET A 123 -12.61 8.10 11.50
C MET A 123 -12.96 6.96 12.47
N SER A 124 -12.26 6.85 13.60
CA SER A 124 -12.52 5.82 14.60
C SER A 124 -13.90 5.95 15.22
N THR A 125 -14.28 7.16 15.64
CA THR A 125 -15.60 7.43 16.21
C THR A 125 -16.74 7.10 15.25
N LYS A 126 -16.52 7.22 13.94
CA LYS A 126 -17.54 6.95 12.92
C LYS A 126 -17.57 5.50 12.45
N TYR A 127 -16.41 4.89 12.17
CA TYR A 127 -16.34 3.62 11.43
C TYR A 127 -15.84 2.44 12.25
N TYR A 128 -15.08 2.66 13.32
CA TYR A 128 -14.50 1.57 14.14
C TYR A 128 -14.40 2.01 15.61
N LYS A 129 -15.56 2.13 16.26
CA LYS A 129 -15.66 2.54 17.66
C LYS A 129 -15.00 1.50 18.56
N ASN A 130 -14.05 1.94 19.38
CA ASN A 130 -13.31 1.12 20.34
C ASN A 130 -12.56 -0.07 19.70
N ALA A 131 -12.23 0.02 18.43
CA ALA A 131 -11.47 -0.99 17.69
C ALA A 131 -10.31 -0.34 16.94
N GLU A 132 -9.45 -1.15 16.33
CA GLU A 132 -8.39 -0.65 15.46
C GLU A 132 -8.86 -0.53 14.01
N PHE A 133 -8.08 0.18 13.18
CA PHE A 133 -8.37 0.26 11.76
C PHE A 133 -8.32 -1.13 11.08
N LEU A 134 -7.43 -2.03 11.54
CA LEU A 134 -7.34 -3.40 11.03
C LEU A 134 -8.55 -4.27 11.38
N ASP A 135 -9.33 -3.91 12.40
CA ASP A 135 -10.57 -4.61 12.73
C ASP A 135 -11.81 -3.99 12.07
N SER A 136 -11.64 -2.85 11.40
CA SER A 136 -12.76 -2.11 10.82
C SER A 136 -13.42 -2.86 9.66
N TYR A 137 -14.75 -2.73 9.56
CA TYR A 137 -15.56 -3.21 8.45
C TYR A 137 -15.99 -2.05 7.54
N LEU A 138 -16.17 -2.32 6.25
CA LEU A 138 -16.56 -1.28 5.29
C LEU A 138 -17.93 -0.65 5.62
N GLY A 139 -18.87 -1.49 6.06
CA GLY A 139 -20.25 -1.10 6.39
C GLY A 139 -21.10 -0.80 5.16
N THR A 140 -22.42 -0.77 5.34
CA THR A 140 -23.39 -0.58 4.24
C THR A 140 -23.47 0.87 3.76
N THR A 141 -23.17 1.85 4.62
CA THR A 141 -23.27 3.29 4.33
C THR A 141 -21.91 3.98 4.51
N SER A 142 -20.92 3.60 3.71
CA SER A 142 -19.60 4.25 3.70
C SER A 142 -19.57 5.46 2.77
N ILE A 143 -18.91 6.54 3.21
CA ILE A 143 -18.52 7.62 2.28
C ILE A 143 -17.41 7.09 1.36
N PHE A 144 -17.41 7.54 0.12
CA PHE A 144 -16.43 7.13 -0.90
C PHE A 144 -14.97 7.26 -0.44
N SER A 145 -14.61 8.30 0.32
CA SER A 145 -13.27 8.45 0.92
C SER A 145 -12.93 7.34 1.91
N TRP A 146 -13.89 6.93 2.75
CA TRP A 146 -13.68 5.81 3.68
C TRP A 146 -13.50 4.51 2.92
N SER A 147 -14.38 4.21 1.95
CA SER A 147 -14.24 3.03 1.10
C SER A 147 -12.89 2.99 0.36
N SER A 148 -12.42 4.16 -0.08
CA SER A 148 -11.12 4.30 -0.72
C SER A 148 -9.97 3.93 0.22
N ILE A 149 -9.92 4.52 1.42
CA ILE A 149 -8.88 4.24 2.41
C ILE A 149 -8.98 2.78 2.89
N TRP A 150 -10.19 2.31 3.20
CA TRP A 150 -10.45 0.93 3.62
C TRP A 150 -10.03 -0.09 2.56
N SER A 151 -10.14 0.22 1.27
CA SER A 151 -9.68 -0.67 0.19
C SER A 151 -8.17 -0.92 0.19
N SER A 152 -7.38 -0.13 0.93
CA SER A 152 -5.95 -0.35 1.14
C SER A 152 -5.62 -1.15 2.41
N LYS A 153 -6.64 -1.55 3.19
CA LYS A 153 -6.49 -2.37 4.39
C LYS A 153 -5.77 -3.69 4.10
N SER A 154 -6.18 -4.41 3.06
CA SER A 154 -5.52 -5.68 2.68
C SER A 154 -4.06 -5.47 2.31
N LEU A 155 -3.74 -4.42 1.56
CA LEU A 155 -2.36 -4.07 1.20
C LEU A 155 -1.49 -3.82 2.44
N ILE A 156 -2.05 -3.22 3.49
CA ILE A 156 -1.34 -3.05 4.75
C ILE A 156 -1.18 -4.40 5.44
N MET A 157 -2.26 -5.16 5.62
CA MET A 157 -2.20 -6.47 6.29
C MET A 157 -1.16 -7.40 5.66
N ASP A 158 -1.13 -7.46 4.33
CA ASP A 158 -0.17 -8.28 3.57
C ASP A 158 1.28 -7.76 3.65
N GLY A 159 1.46 -6.48 3.97
CA GLY A 159 2.75 -5.80 3.98
C GLY A 159 3.30 -5.51 5.38
N THR A 160 2.58 -5.87 6.44
CA THR A 160 2.95 -5.57 7.83
C THR A 160 3.21 -6.83 8.61
N LEU A 161 4.31 -6.78 9.38
CA LEU A 161 4.66 -7.78 10.38
C LEU A 161 4.54 -7.14 11.75
N TRP A 162 3.89 -7.84 12.67
CA TRP A 162 3.83 -7.48 14.07
C TRP A 162 5.17 -7.69 14.74
N ARG A 163 5.62 -6.67 15.47
CA ARG A 163 6.76 -6.80 16.36
C ARG A 163 6.26 -7.30 17.71
N ILE A 164 6.71 -8.48 18.10
CA ILE A 164 6.35 -9.09 19.39
C ILE A 164 7.29 -8.59 20.47
N ASP A 165 6.70 -8.11 21.56
CA ASP A 165 7.41 -7.90 22.82
C ASP A 165 7.00 -8.97 23.83
N ASN A 166 5.78 -8.87 24.37
CA ASN A 166 5.25 -9.85 25.33
C ASN A 166 4.35 -10.91 24.67
N GLY A 167 3.82 -10.63 23.47
CA GLY A 167 3.04 -11.62 22.71
C GLY A 167 1.66 -11.94 23.28
N SER A 168 1.18 -11.20 24.28
CA SER A 168 -0.10 -11.46 24.96
C SER A 168 -1.33 -11.06 24.15
N LYS A 169 -1.16 -10.22 23.13
CA LYS A 169 -2.24 -9.76 22.24
C LYS A 169 -2.32 -10.53 20.92
N PHE A 170 -1.24 -11.21 20.53
CA PHE A 170 -1.12 -11.80 19.20
C PHE A 170 -1.41 -13.28 19.21
N ARG A 171 -2.17 -13.73 18.22
CA ARG A 171 -2.52 -15.13 18.00
C ARG A 171 -1.51 -15.77 17.05
N ILE A 172 -1.03 -16.96 17.43
CA ILE A 172 0.04 -17.66 16.72
C ILE A 172 -0.28 -17.87 15.23
N TRP A 173 -1.52 -18.24 14.89
CA TRP A 173 -1.91 -18.63 13.53
C TRP A 173 -2.69 -17.58 12.74
N GLU A 174 -3.17 -16.52 13.39
CA GLU A 174 -4.07 -15.54 12.76
C GLU A 174 -3.38 -14.21 12.46
N ASP A 175 -2.33 -13.88 13.22
CA ASP A 175 -1.59 -12.64 13.06
C ASP A 175 -0.29 -12.85 12.25
N SER A 176 0.11 -11.83 11.49
CA SER A 176 1.33 -11.84 10.70
C SER A 176 2.54 -11.43 11.54
N TRP A 177 3.16 -12.38 12.24
CA TRP A 177 4.27 -12.09 13.16
C TRP A 177 5.57 -12.84 12.86
N VAL A 178 5.53 -13.87 12.00
CA VAL A 178 6.72 -14.61 11.55
C VAL A 178 6.93 -14.40 10.08
N ALA A 179 8.08 -13.86 9.68
CA ALA A 179 8.46 -13.77 8.27
C ALA A 179 9.28 -15.00 7.86
N ASN A 180 8.82 -15.74 6.85
CA ASN A 180 9.56 -16.83 6.25
C ASN A 180 9.32 -16.90 4.73
N ASP A 181 10.06 -17.76 4.02
CA ASP A 181 9.91 -17.97 2.57
C ASP A 181 8.48 -18.43 2.19
N ASP A 182 7.82 -19.13 3.10
CA ASP A 182 6.46 -19.67 2.93
C ASP A 182 5.36 -18.62 3.20
N GLY A 183 5.72 -17.41 3.69
CA GLY A 183 4.81 -16.31 3.96
C GLY A 183 4.99 -15.67 5.33
N MET A 184 4.03 -14.80 5.70
CA MET A 184 4.02 -14.07 6.99
C MET A 184 3.16 -14.72 8.08
N TYR A 185 2.46 -15.80 7.72
CA TYR A 185 1.55 -16.53 8.61
C TYR A 185 2.07 -17.93 8.90
N VAL A 186 1.79 -18.41 10.11
CA VAL A 186 2.13 -19.77 10.51
C VAL A 186 1.13 -20.74 9.88
N THR A 187 1.64 -21.68 9.08
CA THR A 187 0.83 -22.65 8.33
C THR A 187 0.77 -24.03 8.98
N THR A 188 1.43 -24.21 10.14
CA THR A 188 1.39 -25.46 10.89
C THR A 188 -0.03 -25.73 11.42
N PRO A 189 -0.41 -27.00 11.64
CA PRO A 189 -1.69 -27.32 12.25
C PRO A 189 -1.81 -26.68 13.64
N ARG A 190 -3.03 -26.26 14.01
CA ARG A 190 -3.30 -25.69 15.33
C ARG A 190 -3.08 -26.74 16.42
N ILE A 191 -2.43 -26.34 17.51
CA ILE A 191 -2.06 -27.23 18.61
C ILE A 191 -2.91 -26.88 19.82
N HIS A 192 -3.52 -27.89 20.44
CA HIS A 192 -4.32 -27.70 21.63
C HIS A 192 -3.43 -27.23 22.80
N GLY A 193 -3.79 -26.11 23.42
CA GLY A 193 -3.06 -25.51 24.55
C GLY A 193 -2.18 -24.33 24.18
N LEU A 194 -1.97 -24.07 22.89
CA LEU A 194 -1.28 -22.87 22.39
C LEU A 194 -2.27 -22.01 21.63
N SER A 195 -2.33 -20.72 21.94
CA SER A 195 -3.22 -19.77 21.27
C SER A 195 -2.55 -18.44 21.00
N LEU A 196 -1.83 -17.94 21.99
CA LEU A 196 -1.16 -16.65 21.97
C LEU A 196 0.34 -16.84 21.83
N VAL A 197 1.00 -15.83 21.25
CA VAL A 197 2.46 -15.86 21.09
C VAL A 197 3.17 -15.92 22.46
N CYS A 198 2.57 -15.33 23.51
CA CYS A 198 3.11 -15.44 24.86
C CYS A 198 3.18 -16.89 25.38
N ASP A 199 2.37 -17.81 24.86
CA ASP A 199 2.40 -19.23 25.26
C ASP A 199 3.68 -19.92 24.78
N LEU A 200 4.45 -19.28 23.88
CA LEU A 200 5.74 -19.74 23.38
C LEU A 200 6.94 -19.15 24.15
N LEU A 201 6.67 -18.28 25.13
CA LEU A 201 7.68 -17.59 25.92
C LEU A 201 7.78 -18.22 27.33
N GLU A 202 9.01 -18.50 27.77
CA GLU A 202 9.32 -18.92 29.14
C GLU A 202 10.29 -17.90 29.75
N GLY A 203 9.88 -17.23 30.84
CA GLY A 203 10.74 -16.26 31.53
C GLY A 203 11.08 -14.99 30.72
N GLY A 204 10.32 -14.69 29.65
CA GLY A 204 10.58 -13.57 28.76
C GLY A 204 11.52 -13.90 27.59
N GLU A 205 11.90 -15.16 27.43
CA GLU A 205 12.68 -15.67 26.29
C GLU A 205 11.89 -16.73 25.51
N TRP A 206 12.25 -16.93 24.24
CA TRP A 206 11.64 -17.98 23.41
C TRP A 206 11.99 -19.37 23.97
N SER A 207 10.98 -20.19 24.26
CA SER A 207 11.20 -21.56 24.70
C SER A 207 11.59 -22.46 23.53
N TYR A 208 12.88 -22.76 23.40
CA TYR A 208 13.41 -23.62 22.34
C TYR A 208 12.72 -24.99 22.30
N ASN A 209 12.49 -25.58 23.49
CA ASN A 209 11.87 -26.91 23.60
C ASN A 209 10.43 -26.91 23.08
N LEU A 210 9.64 -25.90 23.43
CA LEU A 210 8.27 -25.74 22.91
C LEU A 210 8.27 -25.50 21.41
N LEU A 211 9.22 -24.72 20.89
CA LEU A 211 9.28 -24.42 19.47
C LEU A 211 9.60 -25.66 18.63
N VAL A 212 10.60 -26.46 19.02
CA VAL A 212 11.02 -27.66 18.29
C VAL A 212 9.95 -28.77 18.31
N GLN A 213 9.18 -28.87 19.39
CA GLN A 213 8.10 -29.87 19.49
C GLN A 213 6.90 -29.54 18.60
N ASN A 214 6.65 -28.26 18.37
CA ASN A 214 5.39 -27.76 17.81
C ASN A 214 5.53 -27.20 16.39
N PHE A 215 6.73 -26.80 15.97
CA PHE A 215 6.96 -26.18 14.68
C PHE A 215 8.10 -26.85 13.90
N ASN A 216 8.05 -26.71 12.57
CA ASN A 216 9.14 -27.14 11.70
C ASN A 216 10.38 -26.26 11.92
N ASP A 217 11.56 -26.83 11.66
CA ASP A 217 12.87 -26.18 11.85
C ASP A 217 12.97 -24.77 11.22
N ARG A 218 12.30 -24.56 10.08
CA ARG A 218 12.21 -23.24 9.43
C ARG A 218 11.52 -22.19 10.30
N TYR A 219 10.37 -22.54 10.87
CA TYR A 219 9.63 -21.65 11.77
C TYR A 219 10.39 -21.44 13.07
N VAL A 220 11.02 -22.49 13.62
CA VAL A 220 11.86 -22.37 14.82
C VAL A 220 12.98 -21.36 14.59
N THR A 221 13.71 -21.48 13.47
CA THR A 221 14.80 -20.56 13.11
C THR A 221 14.28 -19.13 12.94
N ALA A 222 13.15 -18.95 12.24
CA ALA A 222 12.56 -17.64 12.04
C ALA A 222 12.10 -16.98 13.35
N ILE A 223 11.45 -17.75 14.25
CA ILE A 223 10.95 -17.26 15.54
C ILE A 223 12.10 -16.90 16.46
N LEU A 224 13.13 -17.75 16.58
CA LEU A 224 14.32 -17.46 17.38
C LEU A 224 15.09 -16.23 16.88
N GLY A 225 14.97 -15.91 15.59
CA GLY A 225 15.54 -14.70 15.01
C GLY A 225 14.81 -13.40 15.39
N ILE A 226 13.64 -13.47 16.02
CA ILE A 226 12.86 -12.29 16.42
C ILE A 226 13.41 -11.75 17.74
N PRO A 227 13.96 -10.52 17.77
CA PRO A 227 14.48 -9.94 19.00
C PRO A 227 13.32 -9.51 19.92
N LEU A 228 13.24 -10.16 21.08
CA LEU A 228 12.35 -9.75 22.18
C LEU A 228 12.95 -8.53 22.89
N SER A 229 12.12 -7.59 23.33
CA SER A 229 12.60 -6.46 24.10
C SER A 229 12.59 -6.80 25.59
N GLY A 230 13.72 -6.55 26.28
CA GLY A 230 13.85 -6.84 27.71
C GLY A 230 13.08 -5.88 28.63
N ASN A 231 12.32 -4.94 28.07
CA ASN A 231 11.51 -3.97 28.81
C ASN A 231 10.07 -4.05 28.29
N PRO A 232 9.05 -4.30 29.14
CA PRO A 232 7.67 -4.39 28.68
C PRO A 232 7.19 -3.03 28.17
N GLN A 233 7.33 -2.77 26.87
CA GLN A 233 6.65 -1.68 26.19
C GLN A 233 5.47 -2.26 25.40
N GLU A 234 4.44 -1.44 25.18
CA GLU A 234 3.29 -1.90 24.41
C GLU A 234 3.71 -2.31 22.99
N ASP A 235 3.27 -3.52 22.60
CA ASP A 235 3.44 -4.07 21.26
C ASP A 235 3.00 -3.04 20.18
N ASN A 236 3.82 -2.83 19.14
CA ASN A 236 3.65 -1.76 18.14
C ASN A 236 3.55 -2.27 16.70
#